data_AF-A0A8J3IHT0-F1
#
_entry.id   AF-A0A8J3IHT0-F1
#
_cell.length_a   1.000
_cell.length_b   1.000
_cell.length_c   1.000
_cell.angle_alpha   90.00
_cell.angle_beta   90.00
_cell.angle_gamma   90.00
#
_symmetry.space_group_name_H-M   'P 1'
#
loop_
_entity.id
_entity.type
_entity.pdbx_description
1 polymer ?
#
loop_
_entity_poly.entity_id
_entity_poly.type
_entity_poly.pdbx_seq_one_letter_code
_entity_poly.pdbx_strand_id
1 'polypeptide(L)'
;MEDSEMIMLILLATQPPDFWHDPFNQFIINIIVAVVFSGVLTSVVAIWIFRRQQQKKEISYEIISDASVISVKKNVESRVEIRLDGNPVKEVTLAVIKVSNTGNTAVKKDDYDKPLQFLFMGRTVISSEVTETEPEDLIDQSDYKSFFLQPTPTQDFIEFPKITLNRKHTVTFSVLLNGARNEISTKGMIIDGDIVQFKSIMKQRRNLMISGVMYSITFFMWSFIIQGLKQIIPDDPSNPLILFIKLIVVTIITLILLILMIIWLIKSFKTFFMINK
;
A
#
# COMPACT_ATOMS: atom_id res chain seq x y z
N MET A 1 -23.00 -18.84 75.08
CA MET A 1 -22.73 -17.62 74.29
C MET A 1 -21.29 -17.60 73.77
N GLU A 2 -20.36 -18.37 74.35
CA GLU A 2 -18.96 -18.44 73.91
C GLU A 2 -18.73 -19.25 72.60
N ASP A 3 -19.48 -20.32 72.35
CA ASP A 3 -19.25 -21.18 71.16
C ASP A 3 -19.60 -20.51 69.83
N SER A 4 -20.61 -19.63 69.81
CA SER A 4 -21.00 -18.90 68.60
C SER A 4 -20.00 -17.81 68.20
N GLU A 5 -19.32 -17.22 69.18
CA GLU A 5 -18.26 -16.23 68.93
C GLU A 5 -16.97 -16.90 68.43
N MET A 6 -16.65 -18.10 68.95
CA MET A 6 -15.51 -18.86 68.46
C MET A 6 -15.69 -19.31 67.00
N ILE A 7 -16.89 -19.73 66.61
CA ILE A 7 -17.20 -20.12 65.23
C ILE A 7 -17.12 -18.90 64.28
N MET A 8 -17.59 -17.73 64.72
CA MET A 8 -17.46 -16.46 63.98
C MET A 8 -16.00 -16.03 63.82
N LEU A 9 -15.16 -16.20 64.86
CA LEU A 9 -13.73 -15.89 64.81
C LEU A 9 -12.97 -16.80 63.85
N ILE A 10 -13.31 -18.09 63.79
CA ILE A 10 -12.70 -19.04 62.86
C ILE A 10 -13.14 -18.74 61.41
N LEU A 11 -14.40 -18.38 61.18
CA LEU A 11 -14.92 -17.98 59.86
C LEU A 11 -14.32 -16.65 59.35
N LEU A 12 -14.01 -15.71 60.25
CA LEU A 12 -13.34 -14.45 59.90
C LEU A 12 -11.82 -14.62 59.65
N ALA A 13 -11.19 -15.60 60.29
CA ALA A 13 -9.75 -15.83 60.18
C ALA A 13 -9.32 -16.49 58.84
N THR A 14 -10.25 -17.10 58.10
CA THR A 14 -9.97 -17.73 56.80
C THR A 14 -10.47 -16.86 55.65
N GLN A 15 -10.02 -15.61 55.59
CA GLN A 15 -10.10 -14.87 54.32
C GLN A 15 -9.11 -15.53 53.35
N PRO A 16 -9.53 -15.97 52.15
CA PRO A 16 -8.61 -16.57 51.19
C PRO A 16 -7.51 -15.55 50.86
N PRO A 17 -6.24 -15.99 50.76
CA PRO A 17 -5.13 -15.08 50.47
C PRO A 17 -5.46 -14.28 49.21
N ASP A 18 -5.41 -12.96 49.34
CA ASP A 18 -5.80 -12.02 48.29
C ASP A 18 -4.71 -11.98 47.20
N PHE A 19 -4.78 -12.98 46.33
CA PHE A 19 -3.82 -13.23 45.26
C PHE A 19 -3.61 -12.01 44.36
N TRP A 20 -4.64 -11.18 44.17
CA TRP A 20 -4.64 -10.07 43.23
C TRP A 20 -3.94 -8.80 43.75
N HIS A 21 -3.78 -8.68 45.06
CA HIS A 21 -3.24 -7.48 45.70
C HIS A 21 -1.86 -7.69 46.35
N ASP A 22 -1.33 -8.93 46.34
CA ASP A 22 0.03 -9.20 46.79
C ASP A 22 1.06 -8.52 45.85
N PRO A 23 1.94 -7.63 46.38
CA PRO A 23 3.00 -6.98 45.60
C PRO A 23 3.88 -7.96 44.81
N PHE A 24 4.12 -9.16 45.36
CA PHE A 24 4.92 -10.19 44.70
C PHE A 24 4.19 -10.75 43.47
N ASN A 25 2.89 -11.02 43.57
CA ASN A 25 2.10 -11.54 42.46
C ASN A 25 1.94 -10.49 41.35
N GLN A 26 1.76 -9.22 41.70
CA GLN A 26 1.69 -8.13 40.71
C GLN A 26 3.00 -7.96 39.94
N PHE A 27 4.14 -8.11 40.62
CA PHE A 27 5.46 -8.10 39.96
C PHE A 27 5.59 -9.23 38.92
N ILE A 28 5.20 -10.45 39.30
CA ILE A 28 5.23 -11.61 38.39
C ILE A 28 4.26 -11.42 37.21
N ILE A 29 3.04 -10.95 37.46
CA ILE A 29 2.06 -10.68 36.40
C ILE A 29 2.59 -9.62 35.42
N ASN A 30 3.18 -8.54 35.91
CA ASN A 30 3.74 -7.49 35.06
C ASN A 30 4.89 -7.99 34.19
N ILE A 31 5.77 -8.84 34.73
CA ILE A 31 6.83 -9.49 33.95
C ILE A 31 6.24 -10.36 32.85
N ILE A 32 5.26 -11.21 33.19
CA ILE A 32 4.62 -12.11 32.22
C ILE A 32 3.98 -11.30 31.09
N VAL A 33 3.23 -10.24 31.43
CA VAL A 33 2.60 -9.35 30.45
C VAL A 33 3.64 -8.67 29.56
N ALA A 34 4.73 -8.15 30.13
CA ALA A 34 5.80 -7.52 29.37
C ALA A 34 6.52 -8.49 28.42
N VAL A 35 6.78 -9.72 28.85
CA VAL A 35 7.41 -10.77 28.04
C VAL A 35 6.49 -11.19 26.90
N VAL A 36 5.21 -11.45 27.17
CA VAL A 36 4.23 -11.82 26.14
C VAL A 36 4.07 -10.69 25.12
N PHE A 37 3.95 -9.45 25.58
CA PHE A 37 3.78 -8.29 24.69
C PHE A 37 5.02 -8.03 23.83
N SER A 38 6.21 -8.07 24.41
CA SER A 38 7.47 -7.92 23.65
C SER A 38 7.65 -9.05 22.64
N GLY A 39 7.27 -10.29 22.97
CA GLY A 39 7.26 -11.42 22.04
C GLY A 39 6.32 -11.23 20.86
N VAL A 40 5.10 -10.74 21.09
CA VAL A 40 4.14 -10.43 20.02
C VAL A 40 4.65 -9.29 19.15
N LEU A 41 5.12 -8.20 19.76
CA LEU A 41 5.60 -7.03 19.03
C LEU A 41 6.83 -7.36 18.16
N THR A 42 7.79 -8.10 18.71
CA THR A 42 8.97 -8.55 17.96
C THR A 42 8.59 -9.48 16.81
N SER A 43 7.63 -10.40 17.01
CA SER A 43 7.12 -11.27 15.95
C SER A 43 6.45 -10.49 14.82
N VAL A 44 5.62 -9.49 15.15
CA VAL A 44 4.97 -8.61 14.16
C VAL A 44 6.02 -7.82 13.37
N VAL A 45 7.01 -7.26 14.04
CA VAL A 45 8.12 -6.53 13.40
C VAL A 45 8.94 -7.46 12.51
N ALA A 46 9.26 -8.66 12.98
CA ALA A 46 10.01 -9.66 12.22
C ALA A 46 9.26 -10.09 10.95
N ILE A 47 7.96 -10.37 11.05
CA ILE A 47 7.11 -10.70 9.89
C ILE A 47 7.04 -9.52 8.93
N TRP A 48 6.91 -8.29 9.43
CA TRP A 48 6.89 -7.09 8.59
C TRP A 48 8.21 -6.88 7.83
N ILE A 49 9.35 -7.06 8.51
CA ILE A 49 10.68 -7.00 7.90
C ILE A 49 10.83 -8.12 6.86
N PHE A 50 10.50 -9.36 7.22
CA PHE A 50 10.59 -10.51 6.33
C PHE A 50 9.77 -10.31 5.04
N ARG A 51 8.52 -9.88 5.17
CA ARG A 51 7.66 -9.59 4.01
C ARG A 51 8.18 -8.45 3.15
N ARG A 52 8.85 -7.47 3.76
CA ARG A 52 9.45 -6.33 3.03
C ARG A 52 10.77 -6.71 2.35
N GLN A 53 11.50 -7.68 2.89
CA GLN A 53 12.75 -8.20 2.37
C GLN A 53 12.57 -9.22 1.25
N GLN A 54 11.39 -9.83 1.08
CA GLN A 54 11.14 -10.70 -0.05
C GLN A 54 11.38 -9.95 -1.35
N GLN A 55 12.44 -10.34 -2.07
CA GLN A 55 12.81 -9.73 -3.33
C GLN A 55 11.75 -10.07 -4.37
N LYS A 56 10.93 -9.08 -4.72
CA LYS A 56 9.91 -9.16 -5.75
C LYS A 56 10.36 -8.36 -6.96
N LYS A 57 10.58 -9.05 -8.08
CA LYS A 57 10.69 -8.46 -9.40
C LYS A 57 9.27 -8.27 -9.94
N GLU A 58 8.90 -7.05 -10.27
CA GLU A 58 7.58 -6.77 -10.81
C GLU A 58 7.68 -5.59 -11.77
N ILE A 59 7.29 -5.81 -13.02
CA ILE A 59 7.09 -4.75 -13.99
C ILE A 59 5.59 -4.51 -14.08
N SER A 60 5.19 -3.27 -13.91
CA SER A 60 3.84 -2.84 -14.17
C SER A 60 3.77 -1.97 -15.41
N TYR A 61 2.62 -2.02 -16.09
CA TYR A 61 2.32 -1.12 -17.18
C TYR A 61 0.98 -0.41 -16.96
N GLU A 62 0.92 0.85 -17.36
CA GLU A 62 -0.27 1.70 -17.26
C GLU A 62 -0.56 2.29 -18.65
N ILE A 63 -1.83 2.27 -19.05
CA ILE A 63 -2.29 2.94 -20.28
C ILE A 63 -2.74 4.34 -19.84
N ILE A 64 -1.86 5.33 -19.99
CA ILE A 64 -2.12 6.72 -19.58
C ILE A 64 -3.19 7.34 -20.48
N SER A 65 -3.10 7.08 -21.78
CA SER A 65 -4.03 7.60 -22.77
C SER A 65 -4.20 6.61 -23.91
N ASP A 66 -5.40 6.55 -24.46
CA ASP A 66 -5.73 5.86 -25.72
C ASP A 66 -6.84 6.66 -26.39
N ALA A 67 -6.42 7.62 -27.23
CA ALA A 67 -7.29 8.64 -27.80
C ALA A 67 -7.16 8.72 -29.32
N SER A 68 -8.27 8.98 -30.00
CA SER A 68 -8.26 9.28 -31.43
C SER A 68 -7.64 10.65 -31.67
N VAL A 69 -6.60 10.70 -32.49
CA VAL A 69 -5.95 11.96 -32.92
C VAL A 69 -6.79 12.61 -34.00
N ILE A 70 -7.34 11.80 -34.92
CA ILE A 70 -8.22 12.25 -35.99
C ILE A 70 -9.36 11.25 -36.14
N SER A 71 -10.59 11.74 -35.96
CA SER A 71 -11.82 11.00 -36.21
C SER A 71 -12.59 11.70 -37.33
N VAL A 72 -12.62 11.10 -38.51
CA VAL A 72 -13.48 11.59 -39.60
C VAL A 72 -14.91 11.18 -39.28
N LYS A 73 -15.83 12.15 -39.21
CA LYS A 73 -17.24 11.83 -39.05
C LYS A 73 -17.71 11.02 -40.27
N LYS A 74 -18.42 9.91 -40.05
CA LYS A 74 -18.97 8.99 -41.07
C LYS A 74 -19.62 9.68 -42.29
N ASN A 75 -20.17 10.88 -42.12
CA ASN A 75 -20.83 11.65 -43.19
C ASN A 75 -19.86 12.30 -44.22
N VAL A 76 -18.54 12.27 -43.95
CA VAL A 76 -17.51 12.89 -44.81
C VAL A 76 -16.39 11.91 -45.20
N GLU A 77 -16.44 10.66 -44.72
CA GLU A 77 -15.44 9.60 -44.99
C GLU A 77 -15.22 9.35 -46.49
N SER A 78 -16.25 9.53 -47.34
CA SER A 78 -16.14 9.34 -48.79
C SER A 78 -15.46 10.51 -49.53
N ARG A 79 -15.17 11.63 -48.85
CA ARG A 79 -14.64 12.86 -49.45
C ARG A 79 -13.29 13.31 -48.87
N VAL A 80 -12.80 12.65 -47.84
CA VAL A 80 -11.56 13.03 -47.14
C VAL A 80 -10.68 11.79 -46.97
N GLU A 81 -9.51 11.80 -47.59
CA GLU A 81 -8.45 10.80 -47.40
C GLU A 81 -7.39 11.41 -46.47
N ILE A 82 -7.11 10.77 -45.34
CA ILE A 82 -6.01 11.15 -44.46
C ILE A 82 -4.81 10.31 -44.87
N ARG A 83 -3.68 10.98 -45.12
CA ARG A 83 -2.41 10.32 -45.39
C ARG A 83 -1.41 10.62 -44.30
N LEU A 84 -0.72 9.59 -43.83
CA LEU A 84 0.42 9.71 -42.94
C LEU A 84 1.62 9.08 -43.63
N ASP A 85 2.67 9.88 -43.83
CA ASP A 85 3.86 9.52 -44.61
C ASP A 85 3.54 8.95 -46.00
N GLY A 86 2.50 9.51 -46.64
CA GLY A 86 2.03 9.09 -47.97
C GLY A 86 1.09 7.88 -47.98
N ASN A 87 0.89 7.20 -46.85
CA ASN A 87 0.00 6.03 -46.76
C ASN A 87 -1.41 6.42 -46.29
N PRO A 88 -2.48 5.93 -46.94
CA PRO A 88 -3.84 6.19 -46.51
C PRO A 88 -4.13 5.53 -45.15
N VAL A 89 -4.62 6.33 -44.21
CA VAL A 89 -5.05 5.88 -42.88
C VAL A 89 -6.51 6.25 -42.67
N LYS A 90 -7.30 5.34 -42.11
CA LYS A 90 -8.74 5.54 -41.90
C LYS A 90 -9.03 6.21 -40.57
N GLU A 91 -8.34 5.78 -39.53
CA GLU A 91 -8.51 6.27 -38.16
C GLU A 91 -7.16 6.19 -37.46
N VAL A 92 -6.75 7.30 -36.84
CA VAL A 92 -5.45 7.38 -36.16
C VAL A 92 -5.69 7.54 -34.67
N THR A 93 -5.13 6.62 -33.89
CA THR A 93 -5.17 6.65 -32.42
C THR A 93 -3.76 6.77 -31.86
N LEU A 94 -3.62 7.48 -30.74
CA LEU A 94 -2.37 7.62 -30.00
C LEU A 94 -2.54 6.97 -28.63
N ALA A 95 -1.79 5.90 -28.41
CA ALA A 95 -1.69 5.24 -27.11
C ALA A 95 -0.44 5.74 -26.39
N VAL A 96 -0.58 6.16 -25.14
CA VAL A 96 0.54 6.52 -24.25
C VAL A 96 0.60 5.49 -23.14
N ILE A 97 1.71 4.77 -23.06
CA ILE A 97 1.91 3.66 -22.14
C ILE A 97 3.11 3.97 -21.26
N LYS A 98 2.95 3.76 -19.95
CA LYS A 98 4.02 3.87 -18.97
C LYS A 98 4.36 2.49 -18.43
N VAL A 99 5.62 2.11 -18.55
CA VAL A 99 6.20 0.90 -17.96
C VAL A 99 7.01 1.31 -16.75
N SER A 100 6.83 0.62 -15.63
CA SER A 100 7.57 0.91 -14.40
C SER A 100 7.92 -0.34 -13.63
N ASN A 101 9.07 -0.33 -12.94
CA ASN A 101 9.38 -1.36 -11.96
C ASN A 101 8.73 -1.00 -10.60
N THR A 102 7.59 -1.63 -10.32
CA THR A 102 6.85 -1.52 -9.05
C THR A 102 7.32 -2.51 -7.99
N GLY A 103 8.17 -3.46 -8.37
CA GLY A 103 8.85 -4.38 -7.46
C GLY A 103 9.78 -3.68 -6.48
N ASN A 104 10.35 -4.44 -5.54
CA ASN A 104 11.37 -3.92 -4.62
C ASN A 104 12.80 -4.27 -5.05
N THR A 105 12.96 -4.99 -6.16
CA THR A 105 14.24 -5.46 -6.71
C THR A 105 14.37 -5.02 -8.17
N ALA A 106 15.59 -4.74 -8.60
CA ALA A 106 15.87 -4.38 -10.00
C ALA A 106 15.53 -5.56 -10.94
N VAL A 107 15.00 -5.24 -12.12
CA VAL A 107 14.80 -6.19 -13.21
C VAL A 107 15.90 -5.92 -14.23
N LYS A 108 16.84 -6.84 -14.35
CA LYS A 108 17.98 -6.74 -15.27
C LYS A 108 17.60 -7.26 -16.66
N LYS A 109 18.40 -6.94 -17.67
CA LYS A 109 18.22 -7.45 -19.04
C LYS A 109 18.14 -8.98 -19.10
N ASP A 110 18.92 -9.67 -18.27
CA ASP A 110 18.96 -11.14 -18.20
C ASP A 110 17.76 -11.75 -17.47
N ASP A 111 16.98 -10.95 -16.73
CA ASP A 111 15.77 -11.44 -16.04
C ASP A 111 14.58 -11.64 -16.98
N TYR A 112 14.66 -11.16 -18.23
CA TYR A 112 13.62 -11.35 -19.22
C TYR A 112 13.82 -12.70 -19.92
N ASP A 113 13.01 -13.69 -19.55
CA ASP A 113 12.88 -14.93 -20.33
C ASP A 113 12.31 -14.61 -21.71
N LYS A 114 11.21 -13.83 -21.74
CA LYS A 114 10.60 -13.28 -22.96
C LYS A 114 10.46 -11.76 -22.84
N PRO A 115 10.81 -11.01 -23.89
CA PRO A 115 10.64 -9.56 -23.89
C PRO A 115 9.16 -9.20 -23.72
N LEU A 116 8.92 -8.01 -23.16
CA LEU A 116 7.56 -7.52 -22.95
C LEU A 116 7.00 -7.06 -24.30
N GLN A 117 5.86 -7.59 -24.71
CA GLN A 117 5.18 -7.26 -25.95
C GLN A 117 3.82 -6.65 -25.65
N PHE A 118 3.52 -5.52 -26.29
CA PHE A 118 2.21 -4.87 -26.24
C PHE A 118 1.46 -5.20 -27.52
N LEU A 119 0.31 -5.86 -27.41
CA LEU A 119 -0.56 -6.24 -28.51
C LEU A 119 -1.73 -5.28 -28.62
N PHE A 120 -1.92 -4.69 -29.81
CA PHE A 120 -2.97 -3.73 -30.13
C PHE A 120 -4.04 -4.39 -30.99
N MET A 121 -4.99 -5.06 -30.37
CA MET A 121 -5.96 -5.91 -31.07
C MET A 121 -6.74 -5.13 -32.14
N GLY A 122 -6.66 -5.56 -33.41
CA GLY A 122 -7.35 -4.92 -34.53
C GLY A 122 -6.80 -3.56 -34.95
N ARG A 123 -5.59 -3.19 -34.50
CA ARG A 123 -4.88 -1.97 -34.88
C ARG A 123 -3.51 -2.32 -35.43
N THR A 124 -2.97 -1.51 -36.34
CA THR A 124 -1.59 -1.67 -36.80
C THR A 124 -0.72 -0.54 -36.27
N VAL A 125 0.48 -0.89 -35.83
CA VAL A 125 1.48 0.06 -35.33
C VAL A 125 2.05 0.82 -36.52
N ILE A 126 1.98 2.15 -36.45
CA ILE A 126 2.57 3.06 -37.44
C ILE A 126 3.95 3.51 -36.97
N SER A 127 4.02 3.99 -35.74
CA SER A 127 5.26 4.45 -35.11
C SER A 127 5.19 4.29 -33.60
N SER A 128 6.35 4.25 -32.96
CA SER A 128 6.49 4.22 -31.51
C SER A 128 7.75 4.94 -31.10
N GLU A 129 7.68 5.76 -30.06
CA GLU A 129 8.84 6.48 -29.54
C GLU A 129 8.74 6.66 -28.02
N VAL A 130 9.90 6.66 -27.36
CA VAL A 130 9.99 7.04 -25.95
C VAL A 130 9.72 8.53 -25.84
N THR A 131 8.86 8.91 -24.90
CA THR A 131 8.52 10.32 -24.64
C THR A 131 9.17 10.83 -23.36
N GLU A 132 9.29 9.99 -22.33
CA GLU A 132 9.82 10.37 -21.02
C GLU A 132 10.44 9.16 -20.32
N THR A 133 11.45 9.40 -19.50
CA THR A 133 12.04 8.39 -18.62
C THR A 133 12.26 8.95 -17.23
N GLU A 134 12.19 8.09 -16.22
CA GLU A 134 12.55 8.43 -14.83
C GLU A 134 13.46 7.31 -14.29
N PRO A 135 14.72 7.60 -13.95
CA PRO A 135 15.42 8.88 -14.11
C PRO A 135 15.64 9.25 -15.60
N GLU A 136 15.89 10.53 -15.88
CA GLU A 136 16.00 11.08 -17.24
C GLU A 136 17.17 10.49 -18.05
N ASP A 137 18.20 9.98 -17.36
CA ASP A 137 19.39 9.35 -17.94
C ASP A 137 19.24 7.83 -18.15
N LEU A 138 18.04 7.27 -17.93
CA LEU A 138 17.78 5.83 -18.07
C LEU A 138 17.97 5.35 -19.53
N ILE A 139 17.60 6.19 -20.48
CA ILE A 139 17.78 6.00 -21.93
C ILE A 139 18.31 7.33 -22.47
N ASP A 140 19.33 7.29 -23.32
CA ASP A 140 19.82 8.51 -23.96
C ASP A 140 18.72 9.11 -24.84
N GLN A 141 18.50 10.43 -24.76
CA GLN A 141 17.48 11.12 -25.55
C GLN A 141 17.67 10.92 -27.06
N SER A 142 18.92 10.75 -27.51
CA SER A 142 19.23 10.43 -28.91
C SER A 142 18.70 9.06 -29.35
N ASP A 143 18.50 8.14 -28.41
CA ASP A 143 18.00 6.79 -28.64
C ASP A 143 16.47 6.67 -28.54
N TYR A 144 15.73 7.73 -28.19
CA TYR A 144 14.28 7.65 -27.97
C TYR A 144 13.50 7.14 -29.19
N LYS A 145 13.98 7.46 -30.39
CA LYS A 145 13.37 7.04 -31.67
C LYS A 145 13.81 5.65 -32.12
N SER A 146 15.02 5.24 -31.77
CA SER A 146 15.60 3.93 -32.11
C SER A 146 15.31 2.87 -31.04
N PHE A 147 14.76 3.28 -29.90
CA PHE A 147 14.49 2.40 -28.77
C PHE A 147 13.61 1.22 -29.16
N PHE A 148 12.56 1.47 -29.92
CA PHE A 148 11.75 0.41 -30.50
C PHE A 148 12.26 0.04 -31.89
N LEU A 149 12.25 -1.26 -32.20
CA LEU A 149 12.44 -1.70 -33.58
C LEU A 149 11.33 -1.11 -34.45
N GLN A 150 11.69 -0.56 -35.61
CA GLN A 150 10.70 0.00 -36.51
C GLN A 150 9.66 -1.06 -36.88
N PRO A 151 8.37 -0.76 -36.73
CA PRO A 151 7.31 -1.72 -36.98
C PRO A 151 7.33 -2.12 -38.46
N THR A 152 7.21 -3.43 -38.71
CA THR A 152 7.01 -3.92 -40.08
C THR A 152 5.60 -3.52 -40.53
N PRO A 153 5.37 -3.21 -41.82
CA PRO A 153 4.02 -2.96 -42.31
C PRO A 153 3.10 -4.11 -41.88
N THR A 154 1.94 -3.78 -41.30
CA THR A 154 0.91 -4.70 -40.73
C THR A 154 1.14 -5.26 -39.33
N GLN A 155 2.23 -4.90 -38.64
CA GLN A 155 2.47 -5.36 -37.27
C GLN A 155 1.44 -4.77 -36.29
N ASP A 156 0.83 -5.62 -35.46
CA ASP A 156 -0.17 -5.26 -34.44
C ASP A 156 0.42 -5.23 -33.03
N PHE A 157 1.74 -5.31 -32.91
CA PHE A 157 2.43 -5.34 -31.63
C PHE A 157 3.72 -4.53 -31.65
N ILE A 158 4.17 -4.11 -30.47
CA ILE A 158 5.55 -3.65 -30.26
C ILE A 158 6.24 -4.51 -29.22
N GLU A 159 7.54 -4.68 -29.38
CA GLU A 159 8.40 -5.31 -28.40
C GLU A 159 9.13 -4.24 -27.60
N PHE A 160 8.90 -4.21 -26.30
CA PHE A 160 9.65 -3.40 -25.36
C PHE A 160 11.01 -4.06 -25.11
N PRO A 161 12.13 -3.40 -25.49
CA PRO A 161 13.46 -3.98 -25.38
C PRO A 161 13.79 -4.41 -23.96
N LYS A 162 14.63 -5.44 -23.85
CA LYS A 162 15.21 -5.87 -22.57
C LYS A 162 16.13 -4.77 -22.05
N ILE A 163 15.66 -4.01 -21.07
CA ILE A 163 16.43 -2.97 -20.38
C ILE A 163 16.48 -3.21 -18.88
N THR A 164 17.51 -2.69 -18.22
CA THR A 164 17.59 -2.77 -16.76
C THR A 164 16.69 -1.69 -16.16
N LEU A 165 15.65 -2.10 -15.44
CA LEU A 165 14.78 -1.21 -14.68
C LEU A 165 15.05 -1.39 -13.19
N ASN A 166 15.70 -0.41 -12.56
CA ASN A 166 15.80 -0.41 -11.10
C ASN A 166 14.45 -0.05 -10.48
N ARG A 167 14.33 -0.24 -9.16
CA ARG A 167 13.11 0.09 -8.42
C ARG A 167 12.67 1.53 -8.68
N LYS A 168 11.38 1.73 -8.98
CA LYS A 168 10.77 3.02 -9.35
C LYS A 168 11.21 3.60 -10.70
N HIS A 169 12.11 2.95 -11.44
CA HIS A 169 12.42 3.43 -12.77
C HIS A 169 11.20 3.29 -13.67
N THR A 170 10.98 4.29 -14.52
CA THR A 170 9.84 4.35 -15.43
C THR A 170 10.27 4.76 -16.83
N VAL A 171 9.56 4.23 -17.81
CA VAL A 171 9.68 4.59 -19.23
C VAL A 171 8.27 4.82 -19.75
N THR A 172 8.01 6.03 -20.20
CA THR A 172 6.77 6.40 -20.88
C THR A 172 7.06 6.50 -22.38
N PHE A 173 6.21 5.86 -23.17
CA PHE A 173 6.33 5.90 -24.62
C PHE A 173 4.96 6.09 -25.26
N SER A 174 4.97 6.65 -26.47
CA SER A 174 3.79 6.82 -27.29
C SER A 174 3.82 5.86 -28.47
N VAL A 175 2.64 5.40 -28.89
CA VAL A 175 2.46 4.49 -30.02
C VAL A 175 1.34 5.06 -30.88
N LEU A 176 1.69 5.36 -32.12
CA LEU A 176 0.73 5.78 -33.13
C LEU A 176 0.17 4.55 -33.84
N LEU A 177 -1.15 4.43 -33.86
CA LEU A 177 -1.87 3.26 -34.29
C LEU A 177 -2.86 3.63 -35.39
N ASN A 178 -2.99 2.77 -36.39
CA ASN A 178 -4.05 2.83 -37.40
C ASN A 178 -5.16 1.86 -37.00
N GLY A 179 -6.38 2.37 -36.85
CA GLY A 179 -7.56 1.61 -36.46
C GLY A 179 -8.26 2.20 -35.24
N ALA A 180 -9.51 1.78 -35.06
CA ALA A 180 -10.36 2.20 -33.95
C ALA A 180 -9.80 1.72 -32.60
N ARG A 181 -10.11 2.48 -31.55
CA ARG A 181 -9.74 2.14 -30.18
C ARG A 181 -10.23 0.73 -29.82
N ASN A 182 -9.34 -0.09 -29.27
CA ASN A 182 -9.63 -1.45 -28.84
C ASN A 182 -8.76 -1.85 -27.63
N GLU A 183 -8.86 -3.09 -27.17
CA GLU A 183 -8.06 -3.62 -26.07
C GLU A 183 -6.55 -3.58 -26.37
N ILE A 184 -5.76 -3.25 -25.33
CA ILE A 184 -4.30 -3.38 -25.32
C ILE A 184 -3.96 -4.48 -24.31
N SER A 185 -3.37 -5.57 -24.80
CA SER A 185 -2.94 -6.68 -23.94
C SER A 185 -1.41 -6.77 -23.92
N THR A 186 -0.86 -7.42 -22.90
CA THR A 186 0.58 -7.63 -22.78
C THR A 186 0.93 -9.10 -22.74
N LYS A 187 2.07 -9.45 -23.33
CA LYS A 187 2.72 -10.75 -23.23
C LYS A 187 4.16 -10.55 -22.81
N GLY A 188 4.74 -11.51 -22.11
CA GLY A 188 6.14 -11.44 -21.67
C GLY A 188 6.34 -12.36 -20.47
N MET A 189 7.60 -12.58 -20.09
CA MET A 189 7.93 -13.41 -18.95
C MET A 189 9.21 -12.91 -18.28
N ILE A 190 9.14 -12.72 -16.97
CA ILE A 190 10.27 -12.33 -16.13
C ILE A 190 10.59 -13.52 -15.20
N ILE A 191 11.87 -13.88 -15.11
CA ILE A 191 12.34 -14.95 -14.24
C ILE A 191 12.14 -14.52 -12.78
N ASP A 192 11.35 -15.31 -12.04
CA ASP A 192 10.94 -15.03 -10.67
C ASP A 192 10.26 -13.65 -10.50
N GLY A 193 9.52 -13.22 -11.51
CA GLY A 193 8.84 -11.94 -11.50
C GLY A 193 7.48 -11.94 -12.19
N ASP A 194 6.70 -10.91 -11.89
CA ASP A 194 5.36 -10.71 -12.42
C ASP A 194 5.32 -9.52 -13.40
N ILE A 195 4.45 -9.63 -14.42
CA ILE A 195 4.04 -8.49 -15.24
C ILE A 195 2.58 -8.19 -14.91
N VAL A 196 2.30 -6.99 -14.43
CA VAL A 196 0.96 -6.61 -13.97
C VAL A 196 0.47 -5.35 -14.67
N GLN A 197 -0.80 -5.34 -15.07
CA GLN A 197 -1.43 -4.08 -15.46
C GLN A 197 -1.62 -3.25 -14.20
N PHE A 198 -1.00 -2.07 -14.14
CA PHE A 198 -1.23 -1.13 -13.07
C PHE A 198 -2.65 -0.57 -13.24
N LYS A 199 -3.60 -1.23 -12.57
CA LYS A 199 -4.86 -0.59 -12.20
C LYS A 199 -4.54 0.21 -10.94
N SER A 200 -4.94 1.48 -10.88
CA SER A 200 -4.66 2.45 -9.81
C SER A 200 -5.09 2.07 -8.38
N ILE A 201 -5.30 0.79 -8.11
CA ILE A 201 -5.88 0.20 -6.90
C ILE A 201 -4.90 0.20 -5.70
N MET A 202 -3.61 0.49 -5.87
CA MET A 202 -2.62 0.30 -4.78
C MET A 202 -2.15 1.56 -4.04
N LYS A 203 -3.05 2.09 -3.20
CA LYS A 203 -2.69 2.75 -1.91
C LYS A 203 -3.47 2.16 -0.73
N GLN A 204 -4.01 0.95 -0.86
CA GLN A 204 -4.90 0.33 0.13
C GLN A 204 -4.15 -0.52 1.18
N ARG A 205 -3.14 -1.31 0.80
CA ARG A 205 -2.43 -2.25 1.71
C ARG A 205 -1.50 -1.56 2.72
N ARG A 206 -0.86 -0.45 2.35
CA ARG A 206 0.08 0.27 3.23
C ARG A 206 -0.62 0.95 4.41
N ASN A 207 -1.84 1.44 4.20
CA ASN A 207 -2.60 2.14 5.25
C ASN A 207 -3.15 1.16 6.31
N LEU A 208 -3.48 -0.08 5.93
CA LEU A 208 -3.93 -1.12 6.84
C LEU A 208 -2.85 -1.55 7.84
N MET A 209 -1.59 -1.74 7.39
CA MET A 209 -0.48 -2.06 8.30
C MET A 209 -0.12 -0.90 9.24
N ILE A 210 -0.12 0.34 8.74
CA ILE A 210 0.14 1.53 9.57
C ILE A 210 -0.98 1.70 10.62
N SER A 211 -2.23 1.41 10.26
CA SER A 211 -3.35 1.44 11.20
C SER A 211 -3.18 0.41 12.32
N GLY A 212 -2.76 -0.82 12.01
CA GLY A 212 -2.56 -1.88 13.01
C GLY A 212 -1.44 -1.58 14.01
N VAL A 213 -0.31 -1.04 13.54
CA VAL A 213 0.80 -0.64 14.43
C VAL A 213 0.37 0.51 15.35
N MET A 214 -0.40 1.48 14.84
CA MET A 214 -0.88 2.59 15.66
C MET A 214 -1.89 2.16 16.72
N TYR A 215 -2.80 1.22 16.42
CA TYR A 215 -3.68 0.64 17.44
C TYR A 215 -2.91 -0.04 18.58
N SER A 216 -1.78 -0.67 18.25
CA SER A 216 -0.92 -1.32 19.24
C SER A 216 -0.23 -0.30 20.15
N ILE A 217 0.23 0.83 19.60
CA ILE A 217 0.85 1.92 20.36
C ILE A 217 -0.17 2.62 21.27
N THR A 218 -1.37 2.91 20.77
CA THR A 218 -2.40 3.58 21.58
C THR A 218 -2.88 2.69 22.72
N PHE A 219 -3.02 1.38 22.49
CA PHE A 219 -3.33 0.42 23.55
C PHE A 219 -2.25 0.40 24.64
N PHE A 220 -0.96 0.45 24.25
CA PHE A 220 0.17 0.45 25.18
C PHE A 220 0.23 1.75 26.01
N MET A 221 0.04 2.91 25.36
CA MET A 221 -0.06 4.21 26.04
C MET A 221 -1.19 4.20 27.07
N TRP A 222 -2.33 3.57 26.75
CA TRP A 222 -3.46 3.43 27.67
C TRP A 222 -3.11 2.61 28.91
N SER A 223 -2.43 1.48 28.72
CA SER A 223 -1.96 0.64 29.83
C SER A 223 -1.01 1.40 30.76
N PHE A 224 -0.08 2.19 30.19
CA PHE A 224 0.88 2.97 30.96
C PHE A 224 0.21 4.10 31.76
N ILE A 225 -0.79 4.78 31.17
CA ILE A 225 -1.57 5.83 31.86
C ILE A 225 -2.32 5.25 33.06
N ILE A 226 -2.97 4.09 32.91
CA ILE A 226 -3.67 3.42 34.03
C ILE A 226 -2.67 3.11 35.16
N GLN A 227 -1.50 2.56 34.82
CA GLN A 227 -0.49 2.20 35.82
C GLN A 227 0.10 3.43 36.52
N GLY A 228 0.41 4.50 35.79
CA GLY A 228 0.90 5.75 36.37
C GLY A 228 -0.11 6.41 37.30
N LEU A 229 -1.40 6.39 36.94
CA LEU A 229 -2.48 6.93 37.78
C LEU A 229 -2.62 6.19 39.11
N LYS A 230 -2.39 4.87 39.14
CA LYS A 230 -2.36 4.09 40.39
C LYS A 230 -1.23 4.50 41.33
N GLN A 231 -0.09 4.97 40.81
CA GLN A 231 1.05 5.40 41.63
C GLN A 231 0.93 6.84 42.16
N ILE A 232 0.40 7.76 41.34
CA ILE A 232 0.37 9.19 41.68
C ILE A 232 -0.63 9.49 42.80
N ILE A 233 -1.72 8.72 42.87
CA ILE A 233 -2.79 8.99 43.81
C ILE A 233 -2.99 7.72 44.67
N PRO A 234 -2.57 7.74 45.95
CA PRO A 234 -2.73 6.60 46.86
C PRO A 234 -4.18 6.17 46.96
N ASP A 235 -4.42 4.86 47.07
CA ASP A 235 -5.75 4.33 47.39
C ASP A 235 -6.02 4.59 48.87
N ASP A 236 -6.54 5.79 49.16
CA ASP A 236 -7.12 6.12 50.45
C ASP A 236 -8.64 5.88 50.39
N PRO A 237 -9.14 4.74 50.90
CA PRO A 237 -10.56 4.41 50.87
C PRO A 237 -11.40 5.30 51.80
N SER A 238 -10.77 6.10 52.67
CA SER A 238 -11.47 6.94 53.63
C SER A 238 -11.95 8.27 53.04
N ASN A 239 -11.41 8.70 51.89
CA ASN A 239 -11.77 9.97 51.26
C ASN A 239 -12.47 9.76 49.89
N PRO A 240 -13.81 9.72 49.85
CA PRO A 240 -14.56 9.51 48.62
C PRO A 240 -14.34 10.63 47.59
N LEU A 241 -13.92 11.82 48.04
CA LEU A 241 -13.66 12.98 47.19
C LEU A 241 -12.41 12.78 46.33
N ILE A 242 -11.35 12.17 46.88
CA ILE A 242 -10.11 11.85 46.14
C ILE A 242 -10.38 10.79 45.07
N LEU A 243 -11.19 9.78 45.41
CA LEU A 243 -11.59 8.71 44.48
C LEU A 243 -12.45 9.27 43.33
N PHE A 244 -13.32 10.23 43.62
CA PHE A 244 -14.11 10.94 42.62
C PHE A 244 -13.24 11.79 41.67
N ILE A 245 -12.25 12.51 42.21
CA ILE A 245 -11.31 13.30 41.40
C ILE A 245 -10.46 12.39 40.50
N LYS A 246 -9.95 11.25 41.01
CA LYS A 246 -9.25 10.22 40.22
C LYS A 246 -10.09 9.81 39.00
N LEU A 247 -11.35 9.45 39.24
CA LEU A 247 -12.27 8.99 38.20
C LEU A 247 -12.48 10.07 37.13
N ILE A 248 -12.68 11.33 37.53
CA ILE A 248 -12.86 12.45 36.62
C ILE A 248 -11.62 12.66 35.74
N VAL A 249 -10.42 12.69 36.34
CA VAL A 249 -9.18 12.94 35.59
C VAL A 249 -8.91 11.84 34.57
N VAL A 250 -9.08 10.57 34.95
CA VAL A 250 -8.97 9.42 34.04
C VAL A 250 -10.00 9.55 32.91
N THR A 251 -11.24 9.87 33.24
CA THR A 251 -12.33 9.98 32.25
C THR A 251 -12.06 11.11 31.25
N ILE A 252 -11.54 12.25 31.70
CA ILE A 252 -11.20 13.38 30.81
C ILE A 252 -10.03 13.00 29.88
N ILE A 253 -8.95 12.43 30.42
CA ILE A 253 -7.78 12.03 29.61
C ILE A 253 -8.17 10.99 28.56
N THR A 254 -8.98 10.01 28.95
CA THR A 254 -9.46 8.97 28.03
C THR A 254 -10.37 9.53 26.94
N LEU A 255 -11.25 10.47 27.28
CA LEU A 255 -12.12 11.15 26.32
C LEU A 255 -11.31 12.00 25.33
N ILE A 256 -10.27 12.72 25.80
CA ILE A 256 -9.37 13.50 24.93
C ILE A 256 -8.63 12.58 23.97
N LEU A 257 -8.06 11.48 24.45
CA LEU A 257 -7.36 10.51 23.60
C LEU A 257 -8.29 9.86 22.57
N LEU A 258 -9.53 9.56 22.97
CA LEU A 258 -10.54 9.01 22.07
C LEU A 258 -10.95 10.02 20.99
N ILE A 259 -11.10 11.30 21.33
CA ILE A 259 -11.35 12.37 20.37
C ILE A 259 -10.18 12.52 19.39
N LEU A 260 -8.94 12.53 19.88
CA LEU A 260 -7.74 12.60 19.03
C LEU A 260 -7.66 11.39 18.08
N MET A 261 -7.99 10.19 18.57
CA MET A 261 -8.07 8.98 17.76
C MET A 261 -9.15 9.10 16.68
N ILE A 262 -10.35 9.60 17.02
CA ILE A 262 -11.45 9.80 16.06
C ILE A 262 -11.07 10.84 15.00
N ILE A 263 -10.50 11.99 15.38
CA ILE A 263 -10.02 13.01 14.43
C ILE A 263 -9.00 12.41 13.48
N TRP A 264 -8.06 11.61 13.99
CA TRP A 264 -7.06 10.95 13.17
C TRP A 264 -7.69 9.89 12.25
N LEU A 265 -8.63 9.10 12.74
CA LEU A 265 -9.41 8.14 11.94
C LEU A 265 -10.12 8.85 10.80
N ILE A 266 -10.83 9.95 11.07
CA ILE A 266 -11.50 10.77 10.05
C ILE A 266 -10.50 11.31 9.05
N LYS A 267 -9.32 11.77 9.49
CA LYS A 267 -8.26 12.27 8.59
C LYS A 267 -7.69 11.14 7.71
N SER A 268 -7.46 9.95 8.28
CA SER A 268 -7.03 8.75 7.57
C SER A 268 -8.08 8.32 6.54
N PHE A 269 -9.37 8.35 6.93
CA PHE A 269 -10.51 8.02 6.07
C PHE A 269 -10.75 9.06 4.97
N LYS A 270 -10.57 10.35 5.25
CA LYS A 270 -10.68 11.42 4.24
C LYS A 270 -9.56 11.32 3.21
N THR A 271 -8.35 10.98 3.65
CA THR A 271 -7.24 10.65 2.76
C THR A 271 -7.51 9.37 1.95
N PHE A 272 -8.31 8.44 2.49
CA PHE A 272 -8.77 7.24 1.79
C PHE A 272 -9.85 7.55 0.73
N PHE A 273 -10.80 8.45 1.01
CA PHE A 273 -11.92 8.75 0.11
C PHE A 273 -11.61 9.78 -0.98
N MET A 274 -10.75 10.77 -0.73
CA MET A 274 -10.34 11.77 -1.75
C MET A 274 -9.45 11.18 -2.86
N ILE A 275 -9.07 9.91 -2.76
CA ILE A 275 -8.26 9.22 -3.78
C ILE A 275 -9.16 8.38 -4.73
N ASN A 276 -10.47 8.33 -4.47
CA ASN A 276 -11.43 7.49 -5.19
C ASN A 276 -12.42 8.28 -6.07
N LYS A 277 -12.07 9.51 -6.45
CA LYS A 277 -12.82 10.38 -7.36
C LYS A 277 -11.87 10.91 -8.43
#